data_AF-A0A3D6EGM5-F1
#
_entry.id   AF-A0A3D6EGM5-F1
#
_cell.length_a   1.000
_cell.length_b   1.000
_cell.length_c   1.000
_cell.angle_alpha   90.00
_cell.angle_beta   90.00
_cell.angle_gamma   90.00
#
_symmetry.space_group_name_H-M   'P 1'
#
loop_
_entity.id
_entity.type
_entity.pdbx_description
1 polymer ?
#
loop_
_entity_poly.entity_id
_entity_poly.type
_entity_poly.pdbx_seq_one_letter_code
_entity_poly.pdbx_strand_id
1 'polypeptide(L)'
;MEDLMAFICKVTGSLLAVSIPAFLLYLVGFQFAGVNASYGDGLYSYTNHFLFLIDDRALWAFFPRFSSVFLEPGHLGTAVALLLSTQFGKWKKWYNIVLLVALLLTFSLAAYVIYVIVIFLKLWTQGKQFIGKLIMVTSLITVIVTGSFFYNNGENLLHDLILIRLEVEDGDLAGNNRVTEDFDTDFEKLCTSSAVIFGKKRDNPEFGNSGYKVFIYENGIIGTILMLAFYLSTLSKVYNRKAATSSFILALLGFIVRGYPLWYSNFLPYFALAHHNQSFSEEEGNEQGKKEELS
;
A
#
# COMPACT_ATOMS: atom_id res chain seq x y z
N MET A 1 17.69 -3.39 11.74
CA MET A 1 16.54 -3.13 10.85
C MET A 1 15.23 -3.04 11.61
N GLU A 2 14.96 -3.97 12.53
CA GLU A 2 13.73 -3.99 13.32
C GLU A 2 13.50 -2.69 14.13
N ASP A 3 14.53 -2.19 14.82
CA ASP A 3 14.45 -0.94 15.58
C ASP A 3 14.17 0.27 14.70
N LEU A 4 14.79 0.34 13.51
CA LEU A 4 14.54 1.40 12.54
C LEU A 4 13.07 1.37 12.08
N MET A 5 12.55 0.18 11.73
CA MET A 5 11.14 0.05 11.33
C MET A 5 10.19 0.38 12.48
N ALA A 6 10.50 -0.04 13.70
CA ALA A 6 9.71 0.30 14.88
C ALA A 6 9.76 1.81 15.17
N PHE A 7 10.90 2.46 14.98
CA PHE A 7 11.03 3.92 15.08
C PHE A 7 10.16 4.63 14.05
N ILE A 8 10.22 4.24 12.77
CA ILE A 8 9.39 4.81 11.71
C ILE A 8 7.90 4.59 12.04
N CYS A 9 7.51 3.39 12.48
CA CYS A 9 6.13 3.11 12.88
C CYS A 9 5.66 4.00 14.05
N LYS A 10 6.53 4.27 15.04
CA LYS A 10 6.21 5.18 16.15
C LYS A 10 6.06 6.62 15.67
N VAL A 11 6.97 7.11 14.83
CA VAL A 11 6.90 8.48 14.29
C VAL A 11 5.63 8.68 13.47
N THR A 12 5.37 7.78 12.51
CA THR A 12 4.15 7.82 11.70
C THR A 12 2.91 7.65 12.56
N GLY A 13 2.94 6.73 13.53
CA GLY A 13 1.86 6.53 14.50
C GLY A 13 1.58 7.77 15.33
N SER A 14 2.60 8.50 15.81
CA SER A 14 2.43 9.75 16.56
C SER A 14 1.76 10.84 15.71
N LEU A 15 2.21 11.01 14.46
CA LEU A 15 1.61 11.97 13.52
C LEU A 15 0.13 11.65 13.29
N LEU A 16 -0.17 10.38 13.04
CA LEU A 16 -1.53 9.92 12.78
C LEU A 16 -2.43 9.97 14.02
N ALA A 17 -1.87 9.74 15.22
CA ALA A 17 -2.60 9.81 16.47
C ALA A 17 -3.13 11.23 16.75
N VAL A 18 -2.48 12.27 16.22
CA VAL A 18 -2.96 13.66 16.28
C VAL A 18 -3.87 13.99 15.10
N SER A 19 -3.49 13.53 13.89
CA SER A 19 -4.22 13.79 12.65
C SER A 19 -5.63 13.18 12.62
N ILE A 20 -5.79 11.93 13.12
CA ILE A 20 -7.08 11.22 13.12
C ILE A 20 -8.13 11.95 13.97
N PRO A 21 -7.89 12.30 15.25
CA PRO A 21 -8.86 13.06 16.03
C PRO A 21 -9.23 14.39 15.40
N ALA A 22 -8.26 15.13 14.84
CA ALA A 22 -8.54 16.40 14.16
C ALA A 22 -9.46 16.20 12.95
N PHE A 23 -9.21 15.17 12.14
CA PHE A 23 -10.07 14.82 11.02
C PHE A 23 -11.48 14.39 11.47
N LEU A 24 -11.60 13.60 12.54
CA LEU A 24 -12.91 13.22 13.08
C LEU A 24 -13.68 14.43 13.63
N LEU A 25 -12.99 15.39 14.29
CA LEU A 25 -13.58 16.65 14.73
C LEU A 25 -14.08 17.47 13.55
N TYR A 26 -13.32 17.52 12.46
CA TYR A 26 -13.74 18.18 11.23
C TYR A 26 -15.02 17.57 10.65
N LEU A 27 -15.11 16.23 10.62
CA LEU A 27 -16.31 15.53 10.14
C LEU A 27 -17.57 15.83 10.96
N VAL A 28 -17.45 16.13 12.27
CA VAL A 28 -18.59 16.54 13.11
C VAL A 28 -18.85 18.05 13.10
N GLY A 29 -18.18 18.80 12.22
CA GLY A 29 -18.42 20.22 11.98
C GLY A 29 -17.49 21.19 12.72
N PHE A 30 -16.43 20.70 13.37
CA PHE A 30 -15.43 21.59 13.95
C PHE A 30 -14.64 22.31 12.85
N GLN A 31 -14.57 23.64 12.93
CA GLN A 31 -13.86 24.44 11.95
C GLN A 31 -12.35 24.45 12.21
N PHE A 32 -11.58 24.04 11.20
CA PHE A 32 -10.13 24.16 11.19
C PHE A 32 -9.70 25.24 10.20
N ALA A 33 -8.67 26.01 10.56
CA ALA A 33 -8.00 26.88 9.59
C ALA A 33 -7.45 26.03 8.44
N GLY A 34 -7.65 26.47 7.20
CA GLY A 34 -7.21 25.79 6.00
C GLY A 34 -6.59 26.76 5.02
N VAL A 35 -5.58 26.30 4.29
CA VAL A 35 -5.00 27.03 3.16
C VAL A 35 -5.10 26.18 1.90
N ASN A 36 -5.49 26.81 0.80
CA ASN A 36 -5.53 26.15 -0.50
C ASN A 36 -4.10 25.79 -0.92
N ALA A 37 -3.90 24.55 -1.33
CA ALA A 37 -2.64 24.03 -1.79
C ALA A 37 -2.85 23.26 -3.10
N SER A 38 -2.04 23.57 -4.11
CA SER A 38 -2.05 22.86 -5.39
C SER A 38 -0.72 22.15 -5.60
N TYR A 39 -0.77 20.94 -6.17
CA TYR A 39 0.42 20.18 -6.54
C TYR A 39 0.33 19.72 -8.00
N GLY A 40 1.48 19.73 -8.66
CA GLY A 40 1.67 19.32 -10.05
C GLY A 40 0.87 20.15 -11.06
N ASP A 41 1.15 21.46 -11.15
CA ASP A 41 0.48 22.38 -12.07
C ASP A 41 -1.07 22.33 -12.05
N GLY A 42 -1.66 22.06 -10.88
CA GLY A 42 -3.11 22.00 -10.67
C GLY A 42 -3.73 20.61 -10.85
N LEU A 43 -2.92 19.57 -11.07
CA LEU A 43 -3.38 18.17 -11.09
C LEU A 43 -4.05 17.74 -9.77
N TYR A 44 -3.57 18.31 -8.66
CA TYR A 44 -4.13 18.10 -7.35
C TYR A 44 -4.42 19.43 -6.66
N SER A 45 -5.61 19.58 -6.10
CA SER A 45 -6.03 20.73 -5.30
C SER A 45 -6.59 20.26 -3.97
N TYR A 46 -6.14 20.90 -2.89
CA TYR A 46 -6.53 20.55 -1.54
C TYR A 46 -6.75 21.77 -0.66
N THR A 47 -7.63 21.61 0.30
CA THR A 47 -7.65 22.42 1.51
C THR A 47 -6.72 21.76 2.54
N ASN A 48 -5.60 22.43 2.85
CA ASN A 48 -4.61 21.95 3.81
C ASN A 48 -4.89 22.53 5.20
N HIS A 49 -5.30 21.65 6.13
CA HIS A 49 -5.54 21.99 7.54
C HIS A 49 -4.33 21.75 8.45
N PHE A 50 -3.13 21.59 7.86
CA PHE A 50 -1.82 21.31 8.48
C PHE A 50 -1.71 19.93 9.16
N LEU A 51 -2.80 19.45 9.77
CA LEU A 51 -2.91 18.13 10.39
C LEU A 51 -3.48 17.08 9.44
N PHE A 52 -4.27 17.50 8.45
CA PHE A 52 -4.83 16.64 7.40
C PHE A 52 -5.14 17.47 6.15
N LEU A 53 -5.24 16.79 5.00
CA LEU A 53 -5.65 17.37 3.72
C LEU A 53 -7.08 16.93 3.40
N ILE A 54 -7.84 17.82 2.79
CA ILE A 54 -9.13 17.52 2.15
C ILE A 54 -8.95 17.79 0.66
N ASP A 55 -9.19 16.78 -0.17
CA ASP A 55 -9.19 16.94 -1.62
C ASP A 55 -10.40 17.79 -2.03
N ASP A 56 -10.16 18.90 -2.73
CA ASP A 56 -11.22 19.83 -3.12
C ASP A 56 -12.22 19.16 -4.09
N ARG A 57 -11.79 18.11 -4.82
CA ARG A 57 -12.67 17.28 -5.66
C ARG A 57 -13.59 16.40 -4.82
N ALA A 58 -13.19 16.09 -3.59
CA ALA A 58 -14.00 15.31 -2.64
C ALA A 58 -15.00 16.17 -1.85
N LEU A 59 -15.02 17.49 -2.03
CA LEU A 59 -16.04 18.37 -1.42
C LEU A 59 -17.47 18.02 -1.88
N TRP A 60 -17.60 17.36 -3.04
CA TRP A 60 -18.87 16.85 -3.57
C TRP A 60 -19.15 15.39 -3.18
N ALA A 61 -18.19 14.70 -2.56
CA ALA A 61 -18.41 13.36 -2.03
C ALA A 61 -19.12 13.45 -0.68
N PHE A 62 -20.08 12.55 -0.44
CA PHE A 62 -20.81 12.47 0.84
C PHE A 62 -19.88 12.30 2.05
N PHE A 63 -18.66 11.78 1.84
CA PHE A 63 -17.67 11.58 2.90
C PHE A 63 -16.23 11.76 2.37
N PRO A 64 -15.44 12.71 2.90
CA PRO A 64 -14.06 12.88 2.50
C PRO A 64 -13.20 11.70 3.00
N ARG A 65 -12.24 11.27 2.19
CA ARG A 65 -11.33 10.16 2.54
C ARG A 65 -10.11 10.69 3.30
N PHE A 66 -9.66 9.94 4.31
CA PHE A 66 -8.53 10.36 5.11
C PHE A 66 -7.18 10.13 4.40
N SER A 67 -6.40 11.18 4.18
CA SER A 67 -5.03 11.10 3.65
C SER A 67 -3.96 11.66 4.59
N SER A 68 -4.35 12.29 5.71
CA SER A 68 -3.43 12.97 6.63
C SER A 68 -2.50 13.93 5.86
N VAL A 69 -1.19 13.82 6.04
CA VAL A 69 -0.16 14.62 5.34
C VAL A 69 0.19 14.10 3.95
N PHE A 70 -0.47 13.05 3.46
CA PHE A 70 -0.22 12.49 2.13
C PHE A 70 -1.16 13.11 1.10
N LEU A 71 -0.66 13.28 -0.12
CA LEU A 71 -1.42 13.79 -1.27
C LEU A 71 -2.66 12.94 -1.58
N GLU A 72 -2.63 11.63 -1.30
CA GLU A 72 -3.77 10.77 -1.57
C GLU A 72 -4.03 9.77 -0.43
N PRO A 73 -5.29 9.41 -0.18
CA PRO A 73 -5.63 8.33 0.74
C PRO A 73 -4.95 7.01 0.36
N GLY A 74 -4.80 6.75 -0.94
CA GLY A 74 -4.06 5.59 -1.43
C GLY A 74 -2.61 5.59 -0.97
N HIS A 75 -1.91 6.72 -1.05
CA HIS A 75 -0.51 6.87 -0.62
C HIS A 75 -0.35 6.53 0.87
N LEU A 76 -1.16 7.13 1.73
CA LEU A 76 -1.18 6.82 3.16
C LEU A 76 -1.47 5.33 3.39
N GLY A 77 -2.54 4.80 2.79
CA GLY A 77 -3.01 3.44 3.04
C GLY A 77 -1.95 2.38 2.71
N THR A 78 -1.25 2.51 1.57
CA THR A 78 -0.19 1.55 1.23
C THR A 78 1.06 1.73 2.09
N ALA A 79 1.49 2.96 2.35
CA ALA A 79 2.65 3.20 3.24
C ALA A 79 2.42 2.55 4.61
N VAL A 80 1.22 2.72 5.16
CA VAL A 80 0.82 2.12 6.44
C VAL A 80 0.70 0.60 6.36
N ALA A 81 0.13 0.04 5.29
CA ALA A 81 0.08 -1.42 5.08
C ALA A 81 1.48 -2.04 5.07
N LEU A 82 2.44 -1.38 4.40
CA LEU A 82 3.84 -1.82 4.36
C LEU A 82 4.52 -1.68 5.72
N LEU A 83 4.31 -0.58 6.45
CA LEU A 83 4.84 -0.45 7.81
C LEU A 83 4.31 -1.53 8.75
N LEU A 84 3.00 -1.80 8.70
CA LEU A 84 2.38 -2.88 9.47
C LEU A 84 2.95 -4.26 9.11
N SER A 85 3.38 -4.47 7.86
CA SER A 85 4.05 -5.71 7.44
C SER A 85 5.38 -5.95 8.16
N THR A 86 6.03 -4.90 8.68
CA THR A 86 7.29 -5.02 9.42
C THR A 86 7.11 -5.29 10.91
N GLN A 87 5.88 -5.17 11.43
CA GLN A 87 5.57 -5.21 12.86
C GLN A 87 4.89 -6.52 13.27
N PHE A 88 5.35 -7.63 12.72
CA PHE A 88 4.71 -8.91 12.91
C PHE A 88 4.70 -9.36 14.37
N GLY A 89 3.51 -9.73 14.85
CA GLY A 89 3.33 -10.21 16.23
C GLY A 89 3.15 -9.08 17.24
N LYS A 90 3.40 -7.82 16.84
CA LYS A 90 3.35 -6.63 17.70
C LYS A 90 2.06 -5.81 17.53
N TRP A 91 0.97 -6.40 17.06
CA TRP A 91 -0.26 -5.68 16.70
C TRP A 91 -0.91 -4.90 17.86
N LYS A 92 -0.69 -5.35 19.11
CA LYS A 92 -1.22 -4.68 20.32
C LYS A 92 -0.46 -3.39 20.68
N LYS A 93 0.65 -3.07 20.02
CA LYS A 93 1.38 -1.81 20.26
C LYS A 93 0.51 -0.65 19.77
N TRP A 94 0.43 0.41 20.58
CA TRP A 94 -0.45 1.56 20.31
C TRP A 94 -0.26 2.12 18.89
N TYR A 95 0.99 2.26 18.42
CA TYR A 95 1.29 2.81 17.11
C TYR A 95 0.78 1.91 15.97
N ASN A 96 0.78 0.58 16.16
CA ASN A 96 0.22 -0.35 15.17
C ASN A 96 -1.30 -0.29 15.12
N ILE A 97 -1.95 -0.04 16.25
CA ILE A 97 -3.41 0.18 16.31
C ILE A 97 -3.74 1.48 15.58
N VAL A 98 -3.01 2.56 15.85
CA VAL A 98 -3.20 3.85 15.17
C VAL A 98 -2.99 3.71 13.65
N LEU A 99 -1.94 3.02 13.23
CA LEU A 99 -1.69 2.70 11.82
C LEU A 99 -2.87 1.92 11.22
N LEU A 100 -3.37 0.88 11.89
CA LEU A 100 -4.53 0.12 11.39
C LEU A 100 -5.77 0.99 11.25
N VAL A 101 -6.06 1.87 12.22
CA VAL A 101 -7.18 2.82 12.13
C VAL A 101 -6.99 3.78 10.97
N ALA A 102 -5.79 4.35 10.79
CA ALA A 102 -5.49 5.22 9.66
C ALA A 102 -5.71 4.51 8.32
N LEU A 103 -5.27 3.26 8.20
CA LEU A 103 -5.47 2.43 7.02
C LEU A 103 -6.96 2.33 6.69
N LEU A 104 -7.81 1.98 7.67
CA LEU A 104 -9.26 1.87 7.49
C LEU A 104 -9.96 3.19 7.16
N LEU A 105 -9.44 4.33 7.64
CA LEU A 105 -10.01 5.64 7.31
C LEU A 105 -9.65 6.10 5.88
N THR A 106 -8.67 5.47 5.23
CA THR A 106 -8.29 5.83 3.85
C THR A 106 -9.31 5.40 2.81
N PHE A 107 -10.19 4.43 3.11
CA PHE A 107 -11.09 3.80 2.14
C PHE A 107 -10.38 3.43 0.81
N SER A 108 -9.14 2.94 0.90
CA SER A 108 -8.33 2.61 -0.27
C SER A 108 -8.40 1.12 -0.60
N LEU A 109 -9.12 0.78 -1.67
CA LEU A 109 -9.22 -0.58 -2.19
C LEU A 109 -7.83 -1.22 -2.37
N ALA A 110 -6.90 -0.53 -3.03
CA ALA A 110 -5.54 -1.04 -3.23
C ALA A 110 -4.79 -1.27 -1.91
N ALA A 111 -4.92 -0.37 -0.93
CA ALA A 111 -4.28 -0.56 0.37
C ALA A 111 -4.87 -1.75 1.14
N TYR A 112 -6.19 -1.94 1.06
CA TYR A 112 -6.86 -3.07 1.72
C TYR A 112 -6.43 -4.40 1.13
N VAL A 113 -6.41 -4.49 -0.20
CA VAL A 113 -5.92 -5.67 -0.91
C VAL A 113 -4.47 -5.98 -0.53
N ILE A 114 -3.59 -4.98 -0.54
CA ILE A 114 -2.18 -5.15 -0.11
C ILE A 114 -2.10 -5.64 1.33
N TYR A 115 -2.88 -5.07 2.25
CA TYR A 115 -2.84 -5.47 3.65
C TYR A 115 -3.35 -6.89 3.89
N VAL A 116 -4.41 -7.30 3.19
CA VAL A 116 -4.91 -8.68 3.19
C VAL A 116 -3.83 -9.65 2.68
N ILE A 117 -3.16 -9.30 1.57
CA ILE A 117 -2.03 -10.08 1.04
C ILE A 117 -0.90 -10.18 2.07
N VAL A 118 -0.53 -9.09 2.74
CA VAL A 118 0.48 -9.08 3.81
C VAL A 118 0.12 -10.07 4.94
N ILE A 119 -1.16 -10.12 5.35
CA ILE A 119 -1.63 -11.07 6.37
C ILE A 119 -1.41 -12.52 5.91
N PHE A 120 -1.74 -12.85 4.65
CA PHE A 120 -1.58 -14.21 4.13
C PHE A 120 -0.11 -14.59 3.93
N LEU A 121 0.70 -13.71 3.34
CA LEU A 121 2.14 -13.91 3.18
C LEU A 121 2.82 -14.14 4.54
N LYS A 122 2.36 -13.43 5.57
CA LYS A 122 2.82 -13.66 6.95
C LYS A 122 2.46 -15.05 7.46
N LEU A 123 1.19 -15.45 7.35
CA LEU A 123 0.76 -16.76 7.83
C LEU A 123 1.52 -17.88 7.12
N TRP A 124 1.74 -17.73 5.81
CA TRP A 124 2.55 -18.63 5.00
C TRP A 124 4.01 -18.67 5.48
N THR A 125 4.63 -17.51 5.72
CA THR A 125 6.00 -17.40 6.24
C THR A 125 6.15 -18.08 7.60
N GLN A 126 5.12 -18.02 8.46
CA GLN A 126 5.09 -18.68 9.76
C GLN A 126 4.72 -20.18 9.70
N GLY A 127 4.49 -20.74 8.51
CA GLY A 127 4.05 -22.14 8.36
C GLY A 127 2.67 -22.43 8.97
N LYS A 128 1.88 -21.40 9.29
CA LYS A 128 0.56 -21.55 9.89
C LYS A 128 -0.45 -21.89 8.80
N GLN A 129 -1.38 -22.79 9.13
CA GLN A 129 -2.53 -23.08 8.28
C GLN A 129 -3.32 -21.77 8.05
N PHE A 130 -3.39 -21.34 6.79
CA PHE A 130 -3.99 -20.05 6.40
C PHE A 130 -5.25 -20.21 5.54
N ILE A 131 -5.48 -21.40 4.97
CA ILE A 131 -6.59 -21.66 4.04
C ILE A 131 -7.95 -21.41 4.70
N GLY A 132 -8.17 -21.90 5.93
CA GLY A 132 -9.43 -21.65 6.66
C GLY A 132 -9.66 -20.16 6.95
N LYS A 133 -8.59 -19.42 7.26
CA LYS A 133 -8.67 -17.96 7.47
C LYS A 133 -8.94 -17.21 6.17
N LEU A 134 -8.38 -17.68 5.06
CA LEU A 134 -8.64 -17.16 3.73
C LEU A 134 -10.11 -17.29 3.36
N ILE A 135 -10.67 -18.50 3.50
CA ILE A 135 -12.08 -18.76 3.25
C ILE A 135 -12.95 -17.85 4.14
N MET A 136 -12.67 -17.76 5.44
CA MET A 136 -13.41 -16.90 6.37
C MET A 136 -13.38 -15.42 5.96
N VAL A 137 -12.20 -14.88 5.63
CA VAL A 137 -12.05 -13.47 5.22
C VAL A 137 -12.77 -13.22 3.90
N THR A 138 -12.62 -14.11 2.92
CA THR A 138 -13.31 -14.00 1.64
C THR A 138 -14.82 -14.04 1.83
N SER A 139 -15.35 -14.99 2.63
CA SER A 139 -16.78 -15.06 2.95
C SER A 139 -17.28 -13.81 3.64
N LEU A 140 -16.53 -13.25 4.60
CA LEU A 140 -16.89 -12.01 5.27
C LEU A 140 -16.94 -10.84 4.28
N ILE A 141 -15.94 -10.71 3.40
CA ILE A 141 -15.91 -9.69 2.35
C ILE A 141 -17.12 -9.86 1.43
N THR A 142 -17.43 -11.07 0.98
CA THR A 142 -18.62 -11.34 0.15
C THR A 142 -19.90 -10.90 0.86
N VAL A 143 -20.08 -11.21 2.14
CA VAL A 143 -21.25 -10.78 2.90
C VAL A 143 -21.32 -9.25 3.01
N ILE A 144 -20.21 -8.58 3.26
CA ILE A 144 -20.15 -7.12 3.35
C ILE A 144 -20.50 -6.48 2.00
N VAL A 145 -19.91 -6.98 0.90
CA VAL A 145 -20.16 -6.49 -0.47
C VAL A 145 -21.61 -6.72 -0.87
N THR A 146 -22.14 -7.93 -0.69
CA THR A 146 -23.54 -8.23 -0.99
C THR A 146 -24.46 -7.39 -0.12
N GLY A 147 -24.17 -7.26 1.17
CA GLY A 147 -24.93 -6.44 2.12
C GLY A 147 -24.99 -4.98 1.71
N SER A 148 -23.90 -4.40 1.20
CA SER A 148 -23.91 -3.00 0.73
C SER A 148 -24.77 -2.77 -0.51
N PHE A 149 -24.99 -3.76 -1.38
CA PHE A 149 -25.91 -3.58 -2.51
C PHE A 149 -27.38 -3.50 -2.03
N PHE A 150 -27.71 -4.17 -0.92
CA PHE A 150 -29.07 -4.17 -0.36
C PHE A 150 -29.30 -3.07 0.68
N TYR A 151 -28.24 -2.60 1.35
CA TYR A 151 -28.33 -1.56 2.36
C TYR A 151 -28.53 -0.18 1.71
N ASN A 152 -29.56 0.54 2.16
CA ASN A 152 -29.92 1.87 1.65
C ASN A 152 -30.04 1.93 0.11
N ASN A 153 -30.62 0.87 -0.50
CA ASN A 153 -30.77 0.73 -1.95
C ASN A 153 -29.44 0.82 -2.74
N GLY A 154 -28.30 0.51 -2.12
CA GLY A 154 -26.97 0.62 -2.73
C GLY A 154 -26.26 1.94 -2.47
N GLU A 155 -26.94 2.96 -1.95
CA GLU A 155 -26.34 4.26 -1.65
C GLU A 155 -25.66 4.24 -0.28
N ASN A 156 -24.37 3.89 -0.23
CA ASN A 156 -23.61 3.89 1.00
C ASN A 156 -22.10 4.08 0.77
N LEU A 157 -21.41 4.45 1.85
CA LEU A 157 -19.97 4.75 1.86
C LEU A 157 -19.11 3.64 1.25
N LEU A 158 -19.46 2.37 1.50
CA LEU A 158 -18.67 1.26 0.98
C LEU A 158 -18.84 1.17 -0.53
N HIS A 159 -20.07 1.27 -1.02
CA HIS A 159 -20.37 1.27 -2.43
C HIS A 159 -19.63 2.40 -3.16
N ASP A 160 -19.84 3.64 -2.70
CA ASP A 160 -19.38 4.85 -3.40
C ASP A 160 -17.86 5.04 -3.37
N LEU A 161 -17.19 4.57 -2.31
CA LEU A 161 -15.74 4.75 -2.17
C LEU A 161 -14.93 3.54 -2.65
N ILE A 162 -15.52 2.35 -2.66
CA ILE A 162 -14.80 1.08 -2.89
C ILE A 162 -15.43 0.24 -4.00
N LEU A 163 -16.74 -0.03 -3.98
CA LEU A 163 -17.34 -0.99 -4.92
C LEU A 163 -17.43 -0.46 -6.35
N ILE A 164 -17.65 0.84 -6.54
CA ILE A 164 -17.64 1.45 -7.87
C ILE A 164 -16.31 1.20 -8.60
N ARG A 165 -15.20 0.99 -7.87
CA ARG A 165 -13.90 0.62 -8.46
C ARG A 165 -13.78 -0.84 -8.89
N LEU A 166 -14.72 -1.69 -8.49
CA LEU A 166 -14.79 -3.10 -8.85
C LEU A 166 -15.82 -3.37 -9.95
N GLU A 167 -16.61 -2.36 -10.34
CA GLU A 167 -17.54 -2.46 -11.46
C GLU A 167 -16.79 -2.69 -12.76
N VAL A 168 -17.40 -3.46 -13.65
CA VAL A 168 -16.86 -3.73 -14.98
C VAL A 168 -17.59 -2.83 -15.96
N GLU A 169 -16.87 -1.87 -16.53
CA GLU A 169 -17.33 -0.95 -17.55
C GLU A 169 -16.60 -1.27 -18.85
N ASP A 170 -17.33 -1.48 -19.94
CA ASP A 170 -16.78 -1.79 -21.27
C ASP A 170 -15.78 -2.96 -21.31
N GLY A 171 -15.94 -3.93 -20.40
CA GLY A 171 -15.09 -5.12 -20.31
C GLY A 171 -13.79 -4.93 -19.51
N ASP A 172 -13.57 -3.75 -18.92
CA ASP A 172 -12.47 -3.47 -17.99
C ASP A 172 -13.01 -3.07 -16.61
N LEU A 173 -12.20 -3.22 -15.57
CA LEU A 173 -12.56 -2.77 -14.23
C LEU A 173 -12.49 -1.24 -14.17
N ALA A 174 -13.51 -0.56 -13.68
CA ALA A 174 -13.53 0.91 -13.49
C ALA A 174 -12.37 1.41 -12.60
N GLY A 175 -11.88 0.56 -11.68
CA GLY A 175 -10.69 0.81 -10.88
C GLY A 175 -9.36 0.68 -11.61
N ASN A 176 -9.35 0.25 -12.88
CA ASN A 176 -8.17 0.17 -13.75
C ASN A 176 -7.84 1.52 -14.42
N ASN A 177 -8.03 2.62 -13.69
CA ASN A 177 -7.77 3.99 -14.16
C ASN A 177 -6.37 4.49 -13.77
N ARG A 178 -5.39 3.58 -13.75
CA ARG A 178 -4.02 3.84 -13.29
C ARG A 178 -3.21 4.70 -14.24
N VAL A 179 -3.58 4.65 -15.51
CA VAL A 179 -2.96 5.37 -16.60
C VAL A 179 -4.05 5.97 -17.48
N THR A 180 -3.75 7.08 -18.14
CA THR A 180 -4.66 7.69 -19.09
C THR A 180 -4.63 6.94 -20.42
N GLU A 181 -5.72 7.01 -21.19
CA GLU A 181 -5.81 6.41 -22.53
C GLU A 181 -4.69 6.94 -23.46
N ASP A 182 -4.40 8.24 -23.38
CA ASP A 182 -3.28 8.87 -24.11
C ASP A 182 -1.94 8.22 -23.74
N PHE A 183 -1.71 7.97 -22.45
CA PHE A 183 -0.48 7.35 -22.00
C PHE A 183 -0.38 5.91 -22.47
N ASP A 184 -1.49 5.16 -22.46
CA ASP A 184 -1.51 3.79 -22.95
C ASP A 184 -1.19 3.73 -24.45
N THR A 185 -1.77 4.63 -25.23
CA THR A 185 -1.44 4.77 -26.66
C THR A 185 0.04 5.07 -26.87
N ASP A 186 0.63 5.96 -26.07
CA ASP A 186 2.06 6.29 -26.15
C ASP A 186 2.96 5.15 -25.65
N PHE A 187 2.52 4.39 -24.67
CA PHE A 187 3.21 3.20 -24.18
C PHE A 187 3.22 2.10 -25.26
N GLU A 188 2.13 1.89 -25.99
CA GLU A 188 2.09 0.96 -27.12
C GLU A 188 3.04 1.36 -28.26
N LYS A 189 3.09 2.66 -28.58
CA LYS A 189 4.08 3.19 -29.54
C LYS A 189 5.51 2.95 -29.05
N LEU A 190 5.78 3.14 -27.76
CA LEU A 190 7.09 2.84 -27.19
C LEU A 190 7.43 1.37 -27.38
N CYS A 191 6.51 0.45 -27.04
CA CYS A 191 6.70 -1.00 -27.13
C CYS A 191 7.03 -1.50 -28.54
N THR A 192 6.57 -0.81 -29.58
CA THR A 192 6.87 -1.13 -30.98
C THR A 192 8.13 -0.44 -31.52
N SER A 193 8.75 0.43 -30.73
CA SER A 193 9.95 1.18 -31.09
C SER A 193 11.23 0.60 -30.46
N SER A 194 12.39 0.95 -31.01
CA SER A 194 13.68 0.59 -30.39
C SER A 194 13.91 1.26 -29.03
N ALA A 195 13.18 2.33 -28.72
CA ALA A 195 13.28 3.04 -27.45
C ALA A 195 12.76 2.20 -26.26
N VAL A 196 11.97 1.14 -26.48
CA VAL A 196 11.53 0.23 -25.40
C VAL A 196 12.70 -0.37 -24.60
N ILE A 197 13.88 -0.49 -25.21
CA ILE A 197 15.06 -1.09 -24.59
C ILE A 197 15.56 -0.23 -23.40
N PHE A 198 15.63 1.09 -23.58
CA PHE A 198 16.19 2.03 -22.60
C PHE A 198 15.17 3.01 -22.00
N GLY A 199 13.96 3.04 -22.55
CA GLY A 199 12.91 3.99 -22.17
C GLY A 199 13.04 5.34 -22.87
N LYS A 200 12.11 6.24 -22.55
CA LYS A 200 12.03 7.61 -23.03
C LYS A 200 11.57 8.52 -21.89
N LYS A 201 12.07 9.75 -21.85
CA LYS A 201 11.56 10.78 -20.93
C LYS A 201 10.10 11.09 -21.28
N ARG A 202 9.23 11.18 -20.26
CA ARG A 202 7.87 11.66 -20.42
C ARG A 202 7.85 13.18 -20.56
N ASP A 203 7.05 13.67 -21.50
CA ASP A 203 6.89 15.11 -21.72
C ASP A 203 6.08 15.77 -20.58
N ASN A 204 5.09 15.06 -20.02
CA ASN A 204 4.28 15.50 -18.87
C ASN A 204 4.33 14.49 -17.71
N PRO A 205 5.40 14.51 -16.87
CA PRO A 205 5.62 13.47 -15.87
C PRO A 205 4.63 13.47 -14.70
N GLU A 206 3.92 14.57 -14.47
CA GLU A 206 3.04 14.71 -13.30
C GLU A 206 1.63 14.15 -13.55
N PHE A 207 1.24 13.97 -14.81
CA PHE A 207 -0.12 13.60 -15.19
C PHE A 207 -0.44 12.17 -14.76
N GLY A 208 -1.39 12.01 -13.82
CA GLY A 208 -2.34 10.90 -13.57
C GLY A 208 -1.90 9.43 -13.67
N ASN A 209 -0.64 9.14 -13.96
CA ASN A 209 -0.17 7.84 -14.42
C ASN A 209 0.66 7.19 -13.32
N SER A 210 0.36 5.93 -13.03
CA SER A 210 1.07 5.12 -12.03
C SER A 210 1.17 3.66 -12.48
N GLY A 211 2.07 2.91 -11.85
CA GLY A 211 2.24 1.48 -12.11
C GLY A 211 3.41 1.15 -13.03
N TYR A 212 3.53 -0.14 -13.35
CA TYR A 212 4.70 -0.67 -14.05
C TYR A 212 4.90 -0.07 -15.45
N LYS A 213 3.82 0.29 -16.16
CA LYS A 213 3.92 0.89 -17.50
C LYS A 213 4.70 2.21 -17.46
N VAL A 214 4.49 3.04 -16.44
CA VAL A 214 5.25 4.30 -16.24
C VAL A 214 6.73 4.02 -16.03
N PHE A 215 7.06 3.05 -15.19
CA PHE A 215 8.45 2.68 -14.93
C PHE A 215 9.15 2.15 -16.19
N ILE A 216 8.50 1.25 -16.92
CA ILE A 216 9.03 0.71 -18.19
C ILE A 216 9.14 1.83 -19.22
N TYR A 217 8.19 2.77 -19.27
CA TYR A 217 8.25 3.89 -20.19
C TYR A 217 9.53 4.70 -19.98
N GLU A 218 9.83 5.06 -18.74
CA GLU A 218 10.97 5.92 -18.40
C GLU A 218 12.32 5.19 -18.42
N ASN A 219 12.35 3.90 -18.06
CA ASN A 219 13.60 3.16 -17.81
C ASN A 219 13.85 1.99 -18.78
N GLY A 220 12.87 1.66 -19.60
CA GLY A 220 12.92 0.56 -20.55
C GLY A 220 13.00 -0.83 -19.92
N ILE A 221 13.17 -1.82 -20.79
CA ILE A 221 13.34 -3.23 -20.41
C ILE A 221 14.65 -3.40 -19.62
N ILE A 222 15.74 -2.73 -20.01
CA ILE A 222 17.03 -2.85 -19.30
C ILE A 222 16.90 -2.36 -17.86
N GLY A 223 16.31 -1.18 -17.63
CA GLY A 223 16.08 -0.68 -16.27
C GLY A 223 15.21 -1.62 -15.43
N THR A 224 14.20 -2.23 -16.05
CA THR A 224 13.33 -3.22 -15.41
C THR A 224 14.09 -4.49 -15.01
N ILE A 225 14.94 -5.02 -15.89
CA ILE A 225 15.79 -6.18 -15.59
C ILE A 225 16.78 -5.86 -14.47
N LEU A 226 17.43 -4.69 -14.51
CA LEU A 226 18.36 -4.26 -13.47
C LEU A 226 17.65 -4.11 -12.11
N MET A 227 16.44 -3.56 -12.10
CA MET A 227 15.62 -3.47 -10.89
C MET A 227 15.27 -4.86 -10.35
N LEU A 228 14.86 -5.81 -11.20
CA LEU A 228 14.58 -7.18 -10.78
C LEU A 228 15.84 -7.88 -10.26
N ALA A 229 16.98 -7.71 -10.94
CA ALA A 229 18.27 -8.24 -10.52
C ALA A 229 18.72 -7.68 -9.17
N PHE A 230 18.48 -6.39 -8.91
CA PHE A 230 18.73 -5.76 -7.62
C PHE A 230 17.89 -6.43 -6.50
N TYR A 231 16.60 -6.64 -6.73
CA TYR A 231 15.73 -7.33 -5.77
C TYR A 231 16.15 -8.79 -5.54
N LEU A 232 16.49 -9.53 -6.60
CA LEU A 232 16.96 -10.91 -6.47
C LEU A 232 18.30 -10.99 -5.73
N SER A 233 19.24 -10.08 -6.04
CA SER A 233 20.55 -10.00 -5.39
C SER A 233 20.41 -9.70 -3.89
N THR A 234 19.60 -8.70 -3.53
CA THR A 234 19.37 -8.31 -2.13
C THR A 234 18.68 -9.41 -1.31
N LEU A 235 17.82 -10.22 -1.93
CA LEU A 235 17.10 -11.30 -1.26
C LEU A 235 17.82 -12.66 -1.33
N SER A 236 18.87 -12.80 -2.14
CA SER A 236 19.56 -14.08 -2.39
C SER A 236 20.15 -14.71 -1.13
N LYS A 237 20.64 -13.88 -0.20
CA LYS A 237 21.31 -14.28 1.04
C LYS A 237 20.36 -14.44 2.24
N VAL A 238 19.06 -14.22 2.04
CA VAL A 238 18.07 -14.37 3.11
C VAL A 238 17.87 -15.84 3.42
N TYR A 239 18.07 -16.21 4.70
CA TYR A 239 17.97 -17.59 5.18
C TYR A 239 16.55 -18.15 5.03
N ASN A 240 15.54 -17.41 5.52
CA ASN A 240 14.15 -17.83 5.42
C ASN A 240 13.62 -17.59 4.00
N ARG A 241 13.61 -18.64 3.17
CA ARG A 241 13.14 -18.58 1.78
C ARG A 241 11.69 -18.12 1.65
N LYS A 242 10.80 -18.50 2.57
CA LYS A 242 9.39 -18.03 2.54
C LYS A 242 9.27 -16.54 2.80
N ALA A 243 10.09 -15.99 3.71
CA ALA A 243 10.15 -14.55 3.97
C ALA A 243 10.73 -13.79 2.77
N ALA A 244 11.79 -14.32 2.15
CA ALA A 244 12.38 -13.76 0.94
C ALA A 244 11.36 -13.74 -0.23
N THR A 245 10.68 -14.86 -0.48
CA THR A 245 9.65 -14.94 -1.51
C THR A 245 8.46 -14.02 -1.20
N SER A 246 8.02 -13.93 0.05
CA SER A 246 6.95 -13.02 0.48
C SER A 246 7.32 -11.55 0.22
N SER A 247 8.54 -11.16 0.58
CA SER A 247 9.07 -9.83 0.28
C SER A 247 9.11 -9.55 -1.22
N PHE A 248 9.56 -10.53 -2.02
CA PHE A 248 9.64 -10.37 -3.47
C PHE A 248 8.25 -10.24 -4.12
N ILE A 249 7.29 -11.08 -3.71
CA ILE A 249 5.89 -10.98 -4.17
C ILE A 249 5.32 -9.60 -3.84
N LEU A 250 5.53 -9.12 -2.60
CA LEU A 250 5.02 -7.82 -2.18
C LEU A 250 5.68 -6.67 -2.97
N ALA A 251 6.98 -6.77 -3.26
CA ALA A 251 7.68 -5.81 -4.11
C ALA A 251 7.16 -5.81 -5.55
N LEU A 252 6.89 -6.98 -6.14
CA LEU A 252 6.29 -7.11 -7.48
C LEU A 252 4.88 -6.52 -7.54
N LEU A 253 4.04 -6.78 -6.54
CA LEU A 253 2.71 -6.19 -6.46
C LEU A 253 2.79 -4.66 -6.34
N GLY A 254 3.67 -4.16 -5.48
CA GLY A 254 3.95 -2.74 -5.37
C GLY A 254 4.43 -2.14 -6.69
N PHE A 255 5.30 -2.84 -7.41
CA PHE A 255 5.77 -2.44 -8.74
C PHE A 255 4.64 -2.33 -9.76
N ILE A 256 3.83 -3.39 -9.91
CA ILE A 256 2.69 -3.43 -10.84
C ILE A 256 1.75 -2.25 -10.58
N VAL A 257 1.39 -2.05 -9.32
CA VAL A 257 0.36 -1.10 -8.93
C VAL A 257 0.88 0.34 -8.93
N ARG A 258 2.13 0.59 -8.51
CA ARG A 258 2.63 1.94 -8.24
C ARG A 258 3.76 2.42 -9.13
N GLY A 259 4.62 1.55 -9.62
CA GLY A 259 5.70 1.94 -10.55
C GLY A 259 6.91 2.63 -9.89
N TYR A 260 6.96 2.75 -8.56
CA TYR A 260 8.13 3.26 -7.83
C TYR A 260 8.71 2.21 -6.86
N PRO A 261 9.25 1.11 -7.41
CA PRO A 261 9.73 -0.02 -6.62
C PRO A 261 10.98 0.30 -5.81
N LEU A 262 11.77 1.31 -6.18
CA LEU A 262 13.04 1.65 -5.52
C LEU A 262 12.92 2.76 -4.47
N TRP A 263 11.75 3.37 -4.29
CA TRP A 263 11.56 4.39 -3.25
C TRP A 263 11.78 3.80 -1.86
N TYR A 264 12.49 4.53 -1.00
CA TYR A 264 12.87 4.05 0.34
C TYR A 264 11.65 3.64 1.19
N SER A 265 10.52 4.35 1.05
CA SER A 265 9.26 4.03 1.73
C SER A 265 8.69 2.67 1.37
N ASN A 266 9.07 2.11 0.21
CA ASN A 266 8.64 0.80 -0.25
C ASN A 266 9.72 -0.25 0.00
N PHE A 267 10.95 0.04 -0.46
CA PHE A 267 12.06 -0.91 -0.38
C PHE A 267 12.42 -1.29 1.06
N LEU A 268 12.47 -0.33 1.99
CA LEU A 268 12.86 -0.61 3.37
C LEU A 268 11.89 -1.57 4.07
N PRO A 269 10.55 -1.41 3.98
CA PRO A 269 9.60 -2.42 4.47
C PRO A 269 9.78 -3.80 3.85
N TYR A 270 9.96 -3.90 2.52
CA TYR A 270 10.19 -5.19 1.85
C TYR A 270 11.46 -5.86 2.39
N PHE A 271 12.55 -5.11 2.43
CA PHE A 271 13.82 -5.61 2.95
C PHE A 271 13.72 -6.06 4.42
N ALA A 272 13.03 -5.27 5.26
CA ALA A 272 12.80 -5.62 6.65
C ALA A 272 11.94 -6.89 6.81
N LEU A 273 10.90 -7.04 5.99
CA LEU A 273 10.04 -8.22 5.95
C LEU A 273 10.85 -9.49 5.67
N ALA A 274 11.79 -9.43 4.72
CA ALA A 274 12.64 -10.57 4.39
C ALA A 274 13.56 -11.00 5.54
N HIS A 275 14.02 -10.04 6.35
CA HIS A 275 15.02 -10.27 7.42
C HIS A 275 14.41 -10.44 8.82
N HIS A 276 13.10 -10.29 8.99
CA HIS A 276 12.41 -10.31 10.29
C HIS A 276 12.59 -11.63 11.08
N ASN A 277 12.85 -12.76 10.42
CA ASN A 277 12.92 -14.07 11.07
C ASN A 277 14.34 -14.56 11.38
N GLN A 278 15.39 -13.77 11.14
CA GLN A 278 16.75 -14.16 11.55
C GLN A 278 16.86 -14.27 13.08
N SER A 279 16.07 -13.50 13.85
CA SER A 279 16.06 -13.52 15.31
C SER A 279 15.36 -14.73 15.93
N PHE A 280 14.26 -15.22 15.34
CA PHE A 280 13.51 -16.37 15.87
C PHE A 280 14.30 -17.68 15.79
N SER A 281 15.10 -17.89 14.74
CA SER A 281 15.93 -19.09 14.59
C SER A 281 17.13 -19.13 15.55
N GLU A 282 17.64 -17.96 15.96
CA GLU A 282 18.74 -17.89 16.94
C GLU A 282 18.23 -18.16 18.36
N GLU A 283 17.03 -17.71 18.72
CA GLU A 283 16.40 -18.00 20.03
C GLU A 283 15.96 -19.47 20.16
N GLU A 284 15.33 -20.05 19.15
CA GLU A 284 14.92 -21.48 19.18
C GLU A 284 16.13 -22.42 19.23
N GLY A 285 17.22 -22.10 18.51
CA GLY A 285 18.46 -22.85 18.57
C GLY A 285 19.16 -22.78 19.93
N ASN A 286 19.09 -21.63 20.61
CA ASN A 286 19.65 -21.45 21.95
C ASN A 286 18.82 -22.16 23.04
N GLU A 287 17.49 -22.22 22.88
CA GLU A 287 16.61 -22.95 23.81
C GLU A 287 16.71 -24.47 23.64
N GLN A 288 16.93 -24.98 22.43
CA GLN A 288 17.21 -26.40 22.20
C GLN A 288 18.60 -26.81 22.71
N GLY A 289 19.64 -26.01 22.46
CA GLY A 289 20.98 -26.27 22.98
C GLY A 289 21.03 -26.31 24.51
N LYS A 290 20.31 -25.41 25.19
CA LYS A 290 20.19 -25.43 26.65
C LYS A 290 19.43 -26.64 27.21
N LYS A 291 18.49 -27.22 26.45
CA LYS A 291 17.75 -28.41 26.88
C LYS A 291 18.57 -29.68 26.73
N GLU A 292 19.48 -29.74 25.75
CA GLU A 292 20.40 -30.87 25.55
C GLU A 292 21.59 -30.84 26.52
N GLU A 293 22.04 -29.66 26.97
CA GLU A 293 23.07 -29.55 28.03
C GLU A 293 22.56 -29.90 29.44
N LEU A 294 21.23 -30.05 29.62
CA LEU A 294 20.59 -30.37 30.89
C LEU A 294 20.05 -31.82 30.97
N SER A 295 20.34 -32.66 29.96
CA SER A 295 20.00 -34.10 29.92
C SER A 295 21.25 -34.97 29.97
#